data_AF-A0A6G0UL96-F1
#
_entry.id   AF-A0A6G0UL96-F1
#
_cell.length_a   1.000
_cell.length_b   1.000
_cell.length_c   1.000
_cell.angle_alpha   90.00
_cell.angle_beta   90.00
_cell.angle_gamma   90.00
#
_symmetry.space_group_name_H-M   'P 1'
#
loop_
_entity.id
_entity.type
_entity.pdbx_description
1 polymer ?
#
loop_
_entity_poly.entity_id
_entity_poly.type
_entity_poly.pdbx_seq_one_letter_code
_entity_poly.pdbx_strand_id
1 'polypeptide(L)'
;MICVVCSDDKDVKKHYGVNCCYGCKGFFRRTVNEEKNYTCSNGGNCPVLKDPSLNLVNFLSSMAKRTLEVHDPEYETVQPHEWSRISQEKCNREISLIEGIKNPEKVCPRTKWDFSYSRPASNLDIAFMWYRSFVAVVDWAKNIPEFRMLLDEDQAQLLRLNFTTLSFMVFSQSPVEINSEILPLGNGSYVGGEGSGLKDLYCSIMGAYIQHIVNPLKEVDTDPSEFALLSTIHLFQYFEGLSPEGRKIAKNYVDSLYDAFFDYQILRFPKASAKERTRRQTKILMIIAKMPQIWAAESDIHLMLSTFNEVNIDGIPKELLFYRFGVRT
;
A
#
# COMPACT_ATOMS: atom_id res chain seq x y z
N MET A 1 19.25 -11.78 28.36
CA MET A 1 18.67 -13.08 27.94
C MET A 1 17.32 -12.77 27.31
N ILE A 2 16.96 -13.38 26.19
CA ILE A 2 15.73 -13.03 25.43
C ILE A 2 14.75 -14.20 25.46
N CYS A 3 13.46 -13.89 25.60
CA CYS A 3 12.36 -14.85 25.52
C CYS A 3 12.29 -15.41 24.10
N VAL A 4 12.39 -16.73 23.94
CA VAL A 4 12.35 -17.38 22.62
C VAL A 4 10.98 -17.32 21.94
N VAL A 5 9.93 -16.92 22.67
CA VAL A 5 8.55 -16.88 22.18
C VAL A 5 8.15 -15.49 21.70
N CYS A 6 8.37 -14.45 22.52
CA CYS A 6 7.95 -13.08 22.22
C CYS A 6 9.09 -12.08 22.10
N SER A 7 10.34 -12.53 22.14
CA SER A 7 11.53 -11.68 22.11
C SER A 7 11.62 -10.63 23.23
N ASP A 8 10.81 -10.77 24.29
CA ASP A 8 10.90 -9.95 25.49
C ASP A 8 12.24 -10.19 26.20
N ASP A 9 12.87 -9.12 26.68
CA ASP A 9 14.11 -9.11 27.44
C ASP A 9 13.90 -8.99 28.96
N LYS A 10 12.66 -8.68 29.39
CA LYS A 10 12.30 -8.54 30.81
C LYS A 10 11.95 -9.88 31.43
N ASP A 11 12.46 -10.08 32.64
CA ASP A 11 12.19 -11.24 33.51
C ASP A 11 12.34 -12.60 32.82
N VAL A 12 13.28 -12.69 31.87
CA VAL A 12 13.53 -13.91 31.14
C VAL A 12 14.31 -14.87 32.03
N LYS A 13 13.72 -16.04 32.26
CA LYS A 13 14.33 -17.17 32.96
C LYS A 13 14.02 -18.46 32.22
N LYS A 14 14.70 -19.53 32.61
CA LYS A 14 14.41 -20.85 32.08
C LYS A 14 13.10 -21.36 32.70
N HIS A 15 12.07 -21.54 31.89
CA HIS A 15 10.78 -22.10 32.27
C HIS A 15 10.41 -23.21 31.29
N TYR A 16 10.02 -24.37 31.82
CA TYR A 16 9.65 -25.53 30.99
C TYR A 16 10.74 -25.92 29.97
N GLY A 17 12.01 -25.73 30.33
CA GLY A 17 13.17 -26.09 29.50
C GLY A 17 13.64 -25.02 28.52
N VAL A 18 12.87 -23.95 28.27
CA VAL A 18 13.22 -22.86 27.34
C VAL A 18 13.38 -21.52 28.05
N ASN A 19 14.12 -20.58 27.46
CA ASN A 19 14.20 -19.21 27.98
C ASN A 19 12.92 -18.46 27.62
N CYS A 20 12.09 -18.11 28.60
CA CYS A 20 10.88 -17.33 28.34
C CYS A 20 10.61 -16.29 29.43
N CYS A 21 9.87 -15.23 29.08
CA CYS A 21 9.40 -14.24 30.05
C CYS A 21 8.22 -14.79 30.89
N TYR A 22 7.87 -14.11 31.98
CA TYR A 22 6.72 -14.50 32.82
C TYR A 22 5.38 -14.48 32.07
N GLY A 23 5.22 -13.61 31.07
CA GLY A 23 4.02 -13.52 30.23
C GLY A 23 3.78 -14.81 29.45
N CYS A 24 4.76 -15.22 28.65
CA CYS A 24 4.70 -16.46 27.86
C CYS A 24 4.59 -17.71 28.77
N LYS A 25 5.33 -17.73 29.89
CA LYS A 25 5.20 -18.78 30.92
C LYS A 25 3.76 -18.89 31.41
N GLY A 26 3.15 -17.76 31.79
CA GLY A 26 1.80 -17.71 32.35
C GLY A 26 0.74 -18.12 31.33
N PHE A 27 0.89 -17.69 30.08
CA PHE A 27 0.03 -18.10 28.98
C PHE A 27 0.08 -19.63 28.79
N PHE A 28 1.27 -20.19 28.59
CA PHE A 28 1.45 -21.64 28.41
C PHE A 28 0.85 -22.45 29.56
N ARG A 29 1.13 -22.06 30.82
CA ARG A 29 0.58 -22.74 31.99
C ARG A 29 -0.95 -22.76 32.01
N ARG A 30 -1.61 -21.65 31.67
CA ARG A 30 -3.08 -21.59 31.64
C ARG A 30 -3.64 -22.43 30.50
N THR A 31 -3.05 -22.34 29.30
CA THR A 31 -3.49 -23.12 28.14
C THR A 31 -3.42 -24.62 28.40
N VAL A 32 -2.33 -25.10 29.00
CA VAL A 32 -2.17 -26.51 29.34
C VAL A 32 -3.10 -26.93 30.49
N ASN A 33 -3.16 -26.16 31.58
CA ASN A 33 -3.97 -26.53 32.74
C ASN A 33 -5.48 -26.49 32.47
N GLU A 34 -5.92 -25.60 31.58
CA GLU A 34 -7.34 -25.39 31.25
C GLU A 34 -7.72 -26.07 29.92
N GLU A 35 -6.81 -26.84 29.31
CA GLU A 35 -7.01 -27.55 28.03
C GLU A 35 -7.61 -26.68 26.92
N LYS A 36 -7.12 -25.43 26.79
CA LYS A 36 -7.67 -24.46 25.83
C LYS A 36 -7.20 -24.73 24.40
N ASN A 37 -8.15 -24.79 23.48
CA ASN A 37 -7.90 -24.82 22.04
C ASN A 37 -8.20 -23.45 21.41
N TYR A 38 -7.21 -22.85 20.75
CA TYR A 38 -7.36 -21.56 20.07
C TYR A 38 -7.43 -21.77 18.55
N THR A 39 -8.31 -21.02 17.88
CA THR A 39 -8.38 -21.00 16.41
C THR A 39 -7.93 -19.62 15.93
N CYS A 40 -7.00 -19.58 14.97
CA CYS A 40 -6.51 -18.33 14.42
C CYS A 40 -7.41 -17.85 13.27
N SER A 41 -7.91 -16.62 13.35
CA SER A 41 -8.69 -15.99 12.27
C SER A 41 -7.85 -15.61 11.04
N ASN A 42 -6.51 -15.66 11.15
CA ASN A 42 -5.56 -15.15 10.14
C ASN A 42 -4.55 -16.23 9.68
N GLY A 43 -4.95 -17.50 9.67
CA GLY A 43 -4.15 -18.58 9.07
C GLY A 43 -2.92 -19.03 9.87
N GLY A 44 -2.78 -18.62 11.13
CA GLY A 44 -1.78 -19.17 12.07
C GLY A 44 -0.37 -18.59 12.01
N ASN A 45 -0.08 -17.65 11.10
CA ASN A 45 1.26 -17.06 10.91
C ASN A 45 1.44 -15.67 11.55
N CYS A 46 0.76 -15.40 12.66
CA CYS A 46 0.87 -14.11 13.33
C CYS A 46 2.23 -13.99 14.06
N PRO A 47 2.98 -12.88 13.88
CA PRO A 47 4.19 -12.64 14.65
C PRO A 47 3.85 -12.46 16.14
N VAL A 48 4.68 -13.04 17.01
CA VAL A 48 4.56 -12.93 18.47
C VAL A 48 5.78 -12.18 18.98
N LEU A 49 5.63 -10.89 19.25
CA LEU A 49 6.66 -10.01 19.83
C LEU A 49 6.07 -9.27 21.04
N LYS A 50 6.93 -8.89 21.99
CA LYS A 50 6.55 -8.12 23.18
C LYS A 50 5.90 -6.78 22.81
N ASP A 51 6.45 -6.15 21.78
CA ASP A 51 6.02 -4.84 21.32
C ASP A 51 4.90 -5.01 20.27
N PRO A 52 3.63 -4.65 20.61
CA PRO A 52 2.52 -4.72 19.67
C PRO A 52 2.79 -3.91 18.40
N SER A 53 3.51 -2.80 18.54
CA SER A 53 3.94 -1.95 17.43
C SER A 53 4.80 -2.72 16.45
N LEU A 54 5.83 -3.42 16.93
CA LEU A 54 6.73 -4.18 16.07
C LEU A 54 6.05 -5.41 15.42
N ASN A 55 5.10 -6.04 16.10
CA ASN A 55 4.27 -7.08 15.48
C ASN A 55 3.47 -6.52 14.31
N LEU A 56 2.84 -5.36 14.52
CA LEU A 56 2.04 -4.70 13.50
C LEU A 56 2.92 -4.30 12.31
N VAL A 57 4.10 -3.71 12.55
CA VAL A 57 5.05 -3.37 11.48
C VAL A 57 5.45 -4.60 10.67
N ASN A 58 5.87 -5.68 11.34
CA ASN A 58 6.29 -6.90 10.66
C ASN A 58 5.15 -7.55 9.88
N PHE A 59 3.94 -7.55 10.44
CA PHE A 59 2.74 -8.02 9.76
C PHE A 59 2.48 -7.21 8.48
N LEU A 60 2.43 -5.88 8.57
CA LEU A 60 2.16 -5.01 7.43
C LEU A 60 3.25 -5.08 6.36
N SER A 61 4.52 -5.08 6.76
CA SER A 61 5.67 -5.19 5.86
C SER A 61 5.70 -6.54 5.13
N SER A 62 5.50 -7.65 5.86
CA SER A 62 5.42 -8.99 5.26
C SER A 62 4.21 -9.13 4.34
N MET A 63 3.08 -8.55 4.71
CA MET A 63 1.87 -8.55 3.91
C MET A 63 2.07 -7.76 2.60
N ALA A 64 2.60 -6.54 2.66
CA ALA A 64 2.89 -5.72 1.48
C ALA A 64 3.82 -6.45 0.50
N LYS A 65 4.88 -7.09 1.01
CA LYS A 65 5.78 -7.92 0.21
C LYS A 65 5.05 -9.06 -0.48
N ARG A 66 4.25 -9.85 0.26
CA ARG A 66 3.50 -10.98 -0.32
C ARG A 66 2.55 -10.54 -1.41
N THR A 67 1.87 -9.40 -1.26
CA THR A 67 0.94 -8.91 -2.31
C THR A 67 1.65 -8.68 -3.64
N LEU A 68 2.91 -8.23 -3.63
CA LEU A 68 3.71 -8.03 -4.84
C LEU A 68 4.28 -9.34 -5.41
N GLU A 69 4.21 -10.45 -4.67
CA GLU A 69 4.64 -11.77 -5.14
C GLU A 69 3.49 -12.57 -5.78
N VAL A 70 2.23 -12.23 -5.47
CA VAL A 70 1.05 -12.90 -6.04
C VAL A 70 0.86 -12.54 -7.51
N HIS A 71 0.77 -13.56 -8.35
CA HIS A 71 0.47 -13.44 -9.77
C HIS A 71 -0.21 -14.71 -10.28
N ASP A 72 -0.97 -14.60 -11.38
CA ASP A 72 -1.63 -15.77 -11.95
C ASP A 72 -0.60 -16.60 -12.74
N PRO A 73 -0.66 -17.95 -12.69
CA PRO A 73 0.35 -18.81 -13.33
C PRO A 73 0.52 -18.58 -14.84
N GLU A 74 -0.54 -18.14 -15.53
CA GLU A 74 -0.50 -17.80 -16.96
C GLU A 74 0.43 -16.62 -17.27
N TYR A 75 0.70 -15.74 -16.28
CA TYR A 75 1.51 -14.54 -16.43
C TYR A 75 2.83 -14.58 -15.65
N GLU A 76 3.38 -15.78 -15.40
CA GLU A 76 4.73 -15.95 -14.84
C GLU A 76 5.79 -15.30 -15.74
N THR A 77 5.62 -15.43 -17.06
CA THR A 77 6.46 -14.79 -18.08
C THR A 77 5.59 -14.10 -19.13
N VAL A 78 5.74 -12.78 -19.25
CA VAL A 78 5.01 -11.96 -20.24
C VAL A 78 6.03 -11.25 -21.12
N GLN A 79 5.92 -11.41 -22.44
CA GLN A 79 6.84 -10.76 -23.37
C GLN A 79 6.47 -9.26 -23.55
N PRO A 80 7.45 -8.36 -23.82
CA PRO A 80 7.19 -6.92 -23.91
C PRO A 80 6.11 -6.51 -24.92
N HIS A 81 5.94 -7.26 -26.01
CA HIS A 81 4.94 -6.97 -27.04
C HIS A 81 3.51 -7.38 -26.65
N GLU A 82 3.35 -8.23 -25.62
CA GLU A 82 2.04 -8.73 -25.19
C GLU A 82 1.31 -7.75 -24.25
N TRP A 83 2.03 -6.81 -23.62
CA TRP A 83 1.45 -5.86 -22.67
C TRP A 83 0.32 -5.02 -23.29
N SER A 84 0.48 -4.60 -24.55
CA SER A 84 -0.56 -3.87 -25.28
C SER A 84 -1.83 -4.70 -25.46
N ARG A 85 -1.69 -6.00 -25.78
CA ARG A 85 -2.81 -6.94 -25.95
C ARG A 85 -3.52 -7.19 -24.61
N ILE A 86 -2.75 -7.45 -23.54
CA ILE A 86 -3.30 -7.66 -22.20
C ILE A 86 -4.09 -6.44 -21.73
N SER A 87 -3.54 -5.23 -21.90
CA SER A 87 -4.19 -3.96 -21.54
C SER A 87 -5.54 -3.74 -22.24
N GLN A 88 -5.67 -4.21 -23.49
CA GLN A 88 -6.88 -4.04 -24.30
C GLN A 88 -7.91 -5.14 -24.07
N GLU A 89 -7.48 -6.40 -23.99
CA GLU A 89 -8.38 -7.57 -23.98
C GLU A 89 -8.75 -8.06 -22.57
N LYS A 90 -7.90 -7.81 -21.56
CA LYS A 90 -8.02 -8.44 -20.23
C LYS A 90 -8.42 -7.47 -19.11
N CYS A 91 -8.30 -6.16 -19.32
CA CYS A 91 -8.73 -5.17 -18.34
C CYS A 91 -10.21 -4.82 -18.54
N ASN A 92 -11.05 -5.08 -17.54
CA ASN A 92 -12.47 -4.72 -17.56
C ASN A 92 -12.63 -3.24 -17.18
N ARG A 93 -13.09 -2.43 -18.14
CA ARG A 93 -13.23 -0.97 -18.00
C ARG A 93 -14.63 -0.54 -17.58
N GLU A 94 -15.59 -1.45 -17.52
CA GLU A 94 -16.99 -1.12 -17.23
C GLU A 94 -17.47 -1.60 -15.85
N ILE A 95 -16.64 -2.38 -15.16
CA ILE A 95 -16.93 -2.87 -13.82
C ILE A 95 -17.06 -1.71 -12.82
N SER A 96 -18.03 -1.82 -11.90
CA SER A 96 -18.20 -0.83 -10.83
C SER A 96 -17.14 -0.99 -9.74
N LEU A 97 -16.91 0.06 -8.96
CA LEU A 97 -15.93 0.06 -7.87
C LEU A 97 -16.21 -1.06 -6.86
N ILE A 98 -17.45 -1.18 -6.38
CA ILE A 98 -17.79 -2.20 -5.37
C ILE A 98 -17.60 -3.60 -5.93
N GLU A 99 -18.02 -3.86 -7.17
CA GLU A 99 -17.86 -5.17 -7.79
C GLU A 99 -16.37 -5.48 -8.05
N GLY A 100 -15.57 -4.49 -8.45
CA GLY A 100 -14.13 -4.61 -8.58
C GLY A 100 -13.40 -4.81 -7.26
N ILE A 101 -13.88 -4.22 -6.16
CA ILE A 101 -13.36 -4.51 -4.82
C ILE A 101 -13.68 -5.94 -4.44
N LYS A 102 -14.90 -6.41 -4.65
CA LYS A 102 -15.31 -7.79 -4.30
C LYS A 102 -14.58 -8.83 -5.12
N ASN A 103 -14.45 -8.60 -6.42
CA ASN A 103 -13.95 -9.55 -7.41
C ASN A 103 -12.80 -8.92 -8.23
N PRO A 104 -11.63 -8.65 -7.61
CA PRO A 104 -10.52 -7.96 -8.26
C PRO A 104 -9.97 -8.70 -9.50
N GLU A 105 -10.09 -10.03 -9.54
CA GLU A 105 -9.73 -10.85 -10.70
C GLU A 105 -10.54 -10.54 -11.96
N LYS A 106 -11.72 -9.93 -11.82
CA LYS A 106 -12.54 -9.47 -12.97
C LYS A 106 -12.07 -8.12 -13.52
N VAL A 107 -11.23 -7.39 -12.79
CA VAL A 107 -10.77 -6.04 -13.19
C VAL A 107 -9.56 -6.14 -14.10
N CYS A 108 -8.53 -6.86 -13.67
CA CYS A 108 -7.27 -7.00 -14.39
C CYS A 108 -6.54 -8.26 -13.91
N PRO A 109 -5.86 -9.00 -14.81
CA PRO A 109 -5.04 -10.14 -14.40
C PRO A 109 -3.88 -9.73 -13.49
N ARG A 110 -3.46 -10.63 -12.62
CA ARG A 110 -2.28 -10.45 -11.77
C ARG A 110 -1.06 -10.90 -12.54
N THR A 111 -0.27 -9.93 -12.98
CA THR A 111 1.00 -10.20 -13.67
C THR A 111 2.17 -10.04 -12.71
N LYS A 112 3.27 -10.75 -12.98
CA LYS A 112 4.49 -10.65 -12.18
C LYS A 112 5.05 -9.22 -12.20
N TRP A 113 5.47 -8.72 -11.04
CA TRP A 113 6.05 -7.38 -10.93
C TRP A 113 7.48 -7.36 -11.48
N ASP A 114 7.68 -6.54 -12.49
CA ASP A 114 8.96 -6.29 -13.13
C ASP A 114 9.28 -4.79 -13.04
N PHE A 115 10.10 -4.41 -12.08
CA PHE A 115 10.56 -3.04 -11.89
C PHE A 115 11.83 -2.73 -12.70
N SER A 116 12.15 -3.52 -13.73
CA SER A 116 13.23 -3.20 -14.65
C SER A 116 12.93 -1.95 -15.50
N TYR A 117 14.00 -1.29 -15.96
CA TYR A 117 13.95 -0.08 -16.79
C TYR A 117 14.19 -0.40 -18.27
N SER A 118 13.60 -1.49 -18.78
CA SER A 118 13.97 -2.04 -20.09
C SER A 118 13.51 -1.21 -21.28
N ARG A 119 12.38 -0.49 -21.17
CA ARG A 119 11.85 0.33 -22.28
C ARG A 119 11.03 1.54 -21.78
N PRO A 120 10.94 2.64 -22.55
CA PRO A 120 10.01 3.72 -22.25
C PRO A 120 8.56 3.24 -22.36
N ALA A 121 7.70 3.74 -21.48
CA ALA A 121 6.28 3.41 -21.47
C ALA A 121 5.50 3.98 -22.67
N SER A 122 4.55 3.19 -23.17
CA SER A 122 3.49 3.63 -24.09
C SER A 122 2.23 4.06 -23.33
N ASN A 123 1.28 4.68 -24.01
CA ASN A 123 -0.03 5.03 -23.41
C ASN A 123 -0.79 3.80 -22.89
N LEU A 124 -0.63 2.65 -23.55
CA LEU A 124 -1.26 1.39 -23.11
C LEU A 124 -0.60 0.81 -21.85
N ASP A 125 0.71 1.03 -21.66
CA ASP A 125 1.41 0.66 -20.43
C ASP A 125 0.89 1.49 -19.25
N ILE A 126 0.68 2.80 -19.45
CA ILE A 126 0.13 3.70 -18.41
C ILE A 126 -1.29 3.26 -18.02
N ALA A 127 -2.15 3.00 -19.01
CA ALA A 127 -3.51 2.52 -18.76
C ALA A 127 -3.52 1.17 -18.03
N PHE A 128 -2.70 0.22 -18.47
CA PHE A 128 -2.57 -1.09 -17.84
C PHE A 128 -2.09 -0.99 -16.39
N MET A 129 -1.06 -0.17 -16.15
CA MET A 129 -0.50 0.10 -14.84
C MET A 129 -1.59 0.58 -13.87
N TRP A 130 -2.48 1.46 -14.33
CA TRP A 130 -3.56 1.98 -13.51
C TRP A 130 -4.49 0.86 -12.99
N TYR A 131 -5.05 0.03 -13.89
CA TYR A 131 -5.95 -1.07 -13.51
C TYR A 131 -5.25 -2.15 -12.69
N ARG A 132 -4.00 -2.46 -13.04
CA ARG A 132 -3.18 -3.40 -12.26
C ARG A 132 -2.91 -2.89 -10.85
N SER A 133 -2.63 -1.59 -10.71
CA SER A 133 -2.41 -0.96 -9.41
C SER A 133 -3.67 -0.97 -8.54
N PHE A 134 -4.85 -0.83 -9.15
CA PHE A 134 -6.12 -1.02 -8.47
C PHE A 134 -6.25 -2.42 -7.87
N VAL A 135 -6.03 -3.47 -8.68
CA VAL A 135 -6.06 -4.86 -8.21
C VAL A 135 -5.07 -5.08 -7.06
N ALA A 136 -3.86 -4.55 -7.19
CA ALA A 136 -2.83 -4.68 -6.16
C ALA A 136 -3.20 -3.97 -4.85
N VAL A 137 -3.77 -2.76 -4.91
CA VAL A 137 -4.25 -2.03 -3.73
C VAL A 137 -5.42 -2.76 -3.08
N VAL A 138 -6.36 -3.31 -3.85
CA VAL A 138 -7.48 -4.09 -3.32
C VAL A 138 -7.01 -5.37 -2.66
N ASP A 139 -6.12 -6.13 -3.31
CA ASP A 139 -5.55 -7.36 -2.74
C ASP A 139 -4.78 -7.07 -1.44
N TRP A 140 -3.99 -6.00 -1.42
CA TRP A 140 -3.31 -5.53 -0.21
C TRP A 140 -4.31 -5.16 0.89
N ALA A 141 -5.30 -4.31 0.59
CA ALA A 141 -6.28 -3.85 1.56
C ALA A 141 -7.11 -5.00 2.15
N LYS A 142 -7.51 -5.98 1.32
CA LYS A 142 -8.23 -7.18 1.77
C LYS A 142 -7.44 -8.08 2.71
N ASN A 143 -6.11 -8.01 2.70
CA ASN A 143 -5.29 -8.74 3.68
C ASN A 143 -5.25 -8.05 5.05
N ILE A 144 -5.73 -6.81 5.17
CA ILE A 144 -5.86 -6.08 6.44
C ILE A 144 -7.16 -6.52 7.14
N PRO A 145 -7.11 -7.06 8.37
CA PRO A 145 -8.31 -7.49 9.10
C PRO A 145 -9.34 -6.38 9.27
N GLU A 146 -8.91 -5.19 9.64
CA GLU A 146 -9.75 -4.03 9.92
C GLU A 146 -10.49 -3.56 8.66
N PHE A 147 -9.87 -3.68 7.47
CA PHE A 147 -10.53 -3.37 6.20
C PHE A 147 -11.67 -4.35 5.91
N ARG A 148 -11.45 -5.66 6.15
CA ARG A 148 -12.49 -6.69 5.94
C ARG A 148 -13.68 -6.59 6.89
N MET A 149 -13.51 -5.91 8.02
CA MET A 149 -14.60 -5.66 8.97
C MET A 149 -15.53 -4.51 8.53
N LEU A 150 -15.11 -3.70 7.57
CA LEU A 150 -15.90 -2.59 7.04
C LEU A 150 -16.97 -3.09 6.08
N LEU A 151 -18.07 -2.33 5.99
CA LEU A 151 -19.10 -2.52 4.96
C LEU A 151 -18.50 -2.25 3.57
N ASP A 152 -19.10 -2.85 2.52
CA ASP A 152 -18.63 -2.66 1.14
C ASP A 152 -18.58 -1.18 0.73
N GLU A 153 -19.55 -0.38 1.17
CA GLU A 153 -19.59 1.06 0.89
C GLU A 153 -18.49 1.82 1.64
N ASP A 154 -18.17 1.41 2.88
CA ASP A 154 -17.06 1.99 3.64
C ASP A 154 -15.71 1.64 3.01
N GLN A 155 -15.54 0.40 2.54
CA GLN A 155 -14.36 -0.03 1.78
C GLN A 155 -14.19 0.79 0.49
N ALA A 156 -15.28 0.97 -0.26
CA ALA A 156 -15.31 1.79 -1.46
C ALA A 156 -14.97 3.26 -1.14
N GLN A 157 -15.54 3.80 -0.07
CA GLN A 157 -15.27 5.16 0.39
C GLN A 157 -13.79 5.39 0.73
N LEU A 158 -13.16 4.47 1.45
CA LEU A 158 -11.73 4.55 1.76
C LEU A 158 -10.88 4.55 0.48
N LEU A 159 -11.22 3.73 -0.51
CA LEU A 159 -10.49 3.69 -1.79
C LEU A 159 -10.75 4.94 -2.64
N ARG A 160 -11.97 5.49 -2.68
CA ARG A 160 -12.26 6.76 -3.38
C ARG A 160 -11.39 7.92 -2.89
N LEU A 161 -11.09 7.96 -1.60
CA LEU A 161 -10.28 9.03 -1.01
C LEU A 161 -8.78 8.83 -1.26
N ASN A 162 -8.31 7.57 -1.28
CA ASN A 162 -6.90 7.24 -1.12
C ASN A 162 -6.24 6.53 -2.31
N PHE A 163 -7.01 5.99 -3.25
CA PHE A 163 -6.49 5.08 -4.28
C PHE A 163 -5.28 5.63 -5.02
N THR A 164 -5.35 6.85 -5.56
CA THR A 164 -4.26 7.42 -6.35
C THR A 164 -2.97 7.55 -5.54
N THR A 165 -3.04 7.93 -4.27
CA THR A 165 -1.82 7.96 -3.44
C THR A 165 -1.29 6.55 -3.19
N LEU A 166 -2.16 5.60 -2.88
CA LEU A 166 -1.78 4.22 -2.55
C LEU A 166 -1.19 3.49 -3.76
N SER A 167 -1.75 3.69 -4.96
CA SER A 167 -1.22 3.09 -6.19
C SER A 167 0.21 3.54 -6.46
N PHE A 168 0.50 4.83 -6.26
CA PHE A 168 1.83 5.39 -6.49
C PHE A 168 2.84 5.14 -5.36
N MET A 169 2.40 4.89 -4.14
CA MET A 169 3.29 4.44 -3.06
C MET A 169 3.99 3.12 -3.40
N VAL A 170 3.29 2.20 -4.09
CA VAL A 170 3.89 0.94 -4.57
C VAL A 170 5.06 1.21 -5.53
N PHE A 171 4.89 2.14 -6.45
CA PHE A 171 5.92 2.49 -7.43
C PHE A 171 7.06 3.33 -6.84
N SER A 172 6.83 4.00 -5.71
CA SER A 172 7.87 4.79 -5.01
C SER A 172 8.90 3.95 -4.28
N GLN A 173 8.52 2.76 -3.81
CA GLN A 173 9.39 1.93 -2.97
C GLN A 173 10.65 1.49 -3.73
N SER A 174 10.49 0.96 -4.95
CA SER A 174 11.64 0.46 -5.73
C SER A 174 12.69 1.55 -6.02
N PRO A 175 12.35 2.72 -6.59
CA PRO A 175 13.31 3.81 -6.79
C PRO A 175 13.99 4.28 -5.51
N VAL A 176 13.30 4.22 -4.36
CA VAL A 176 13.88 4.59 -3.06
C VAL A 176 14.92 3.57 -2.60
N GLU A 177 14.62 2.27 -2.71
CA GLU A 177 15.52 1.18 -2.32
C GLU A 177 16.80 1.12 -3.16
N ILE A 178 16.69 1.30 -4.48
CA ILE A 178 17.84 1.21 -5.41
C ILE A 178 18.41 2.57 -5.81
N ASN A 179 17.96 3.66 -5.17
CA ASN A 179 18.39 5.03 -5.43
C ASN A 179 18.30 5.46 -6.91
N SER A 180 17.21 5.10 -7.58
CA SER A 180 16.97 5.40 -9.00
C SER A 180 16.21 6.70 -9.20
N GLU A 181 16.59 7.51 -10.18
CA GLU A 181 15.85 8.72 -10.58
C GLU A 181 14.71 8.42 -11.57
N ILE A 182 14.49 7.15 -11.90
CA ILE A 182 13.49 6.72 -12.88
C ILE A 182 12.35 6.00 -12.16
N LEU A 183 11.12 6.35 -12.51
CA LEU A 183 9.90 5.70 -12.00
C LEU A 183 9.49 4.51 -12.89
N PRO A 184 9.54 3.26 -12.40
CA PRO A 184 9.08 2.08 -13.13
C PRO A 184 7.55 1.95 -13.07
N LEU A 185 6.94 1.33 -14.08
CA LEU A 185 5.50 1.01 -14.12
C LEU A 185 5.18 -0.46 -13.78
N GLY A 186 6.20 -1.23 -13.36
CA GLY A 186 6.03 -2.60 -12.85
C GLY A 186 5.88 -3.70 -13.92
N ASN A 187 6.00 -3.38 -15.20
CA ASN A 187 5.96 -4.31 -16.33
C ASN A 187 7.22 -4.24 -17.23
N GLY A 188 8.35 -3.85 -16.62
CA GLY A 188 9.62 -3.57 -17.28
C GLY A 188 9.65 -2.27 -18.10
N SER A 189 8.57 -1.49 -18.07
CA SER A 189 8.55 -0.15 -18.64
C SER A 189 8.75 0.93 -17.58
N TYR A 190 9.19 2.11 -18.01
CA TYR A 190 9.41 3.25 -17.14
C TYR A 190 8.87 4.54 -17.74
N VAL A 191 8.60 5.52 -16.87
CA VAL A 191 8.17 6.85 -17.28
C VAL A 191 9.34 7.60 -17.91
N GLY A 192 9.26 7.85 -19.22
CA GLY A 192 10.26 8.61 -19.96
C GLY A 192 10.24 8.39 -21.47
N GLY A 193 11.29 8.88 -22.13
CA GLY A 193 11.45 8.86 -23.58
C GLY A 193 10.74 10.01 -24.30
N GLU A 194 11.13 10.25 -25.55
CA GLU A 194 10.49 11.28 -26.39
C GLU A 194 9.00 10.97 -26.58
N GLY A 195 8.19 12.02 -26.55
CA GLY A 195 6.74 11.97 -26.63
C GLY A 195 6.21 13.24 -27.29
N SER A 196 4.90 13.28 -27.47
CA SER A 196 4.17 14.48 -27.87
C SER A 196 2.82 14.50 -27.15
N GLY A 197 2.38 15.67 -26.72
CA GLY A 197 1.03 15.86 -26.16
C GLY A 197 0.88 15.22 -24.79
N LEU A 198 0.00 14.23 -24.66
CA LEU A 198 -0.36 13.61 -23.38
C LEU A 198 0.84 13.00 -22.65
N LYS A 199 1.71 12.29 -23.39
CA LYS A 199 2.88 11.63 -22.79
C LYS A 199 3.80 12.65 -22.10
N ASP A 200 3.97 13.83 -22.68
CA ASP A 200 4.83 14.88 -22.11
C ASP A 200 4.22 15.46 -20.83
N LEU A 201 2.89 15.66 -20.84
CA LEU A 201 2.18 16.18 -19.68
C LEU A 201 2.21 15.18 -18.51
N TYR A 202 1.99 13.89 -18.79
CA TYR A 202 2.14 12.82 -17.80
C TYR A 202 3.58 12.72 -17.29
N CYS A 203 4.58 12.74 -18.17
CA CYS A 203 6.00 12.79 -17.79
C CYS A 203 6.34 14.00 -16.91
N SER A 204 5.72 15.16 -17.15
CA SER A 204 5.91 16.36 -16.33
C SER A 204 5.38 16.16 -14.90
N ILE A 205 4.17 15.62 -14.74
CA ILE A 205 3.61 15.27 -13.42
C ILE A 205 4.50 14.26 -12.71
N MET A 206 4.94 13.22 -13.42
CA MET A 206 5.80 12.19 -12.84
C MET A 206 7.18 12.75 -12.47
N GLY A 207 7.72 13.72 -13.23
CA GLY A 207 8.92 14.46 -12.85
C GLY A 207 8.74 15.22 -11.54
N ALA A 208 7.61 15.94 -11.40
CA ALA A 208 7.25 16.62 -10.16
C ALA A 208 7.07 15.62 -8.99
N TYR A 209 6.49 14.46 -9.25
CA TYR A 209 6.36 13.36 -8.27
C TYR A 209 7.74 12.87 -7.80
N ILE A 210 8.64 12.58 -8.73
CA ILE A 210 10.00 12.15 -8.38
C ILE A 210 10.71 13.23 -7.56
N GLN A 211 10.63 14.50 -7.99
CA GLN A 211 11.31 15.61 -7.34
C GLN A 211 10.76 15.94 -5.95
N HIS A 212 9.44 15.92 -5.77
CA HIS A 212 8.80 16.43 -4.56
C HIS A 212 8.37 15.33 -3.58
N ILE A 213 8.33 14.07 -4.02
CA ILE A 213 7.93 12.92 -3.22
C ILE A 213 9.07 11.90 -3.13
N VAL A 214 9.45 11.28 -4.26
CA VAL A 214 10.37 10.13 -4.25
C VAL A 214 11.75 10.52 -3.71
N ASN A 215 12.33 11.62 -4.21
CA ASN A 215 13.64 12.08 -3.77
C ASN A 215 13.65 12.51 -2.29
N PRO A 216 12.67 13.29 -1.79
CA PRO A 216 12.54 13.54 -0.36
C PRO A 216 12.36 12.29 0.51
N LEU A 217 11.65 11.25 0.03
CA LEU A 217 11.52 9.98 0.75
C LEU A 217 12.86 9.22 0.82
N LYS A 218 13.72 9.33 -0.20
CA LYS A 218 15.11 8.85 -0.16
C LYS A 218 15.96 9.62 0.85
N GLU A 219 15.87 10.95 0.83
CA GLU A 219 16.67 11.81 1.73
C GLU A 219 16.39 11.57 3.21
N VAL A 220 15.15 11.22 3.55
CA VAL A 220 14.78 10.83 4.92
C VAL A 220 15.02 9.35 5.19
N ASP A 221 15.62 8.61 4.25
CA ASP A 221 15.89 7.17 4.34
C ASP A 221 14.62 6.43 4.72
N THR A 222 13.59 6.39 3.86
CA THR A 222 12.35 5.64 4.14
C THR A 222 12.53 4.18 3.74
N ASP A 223 12.19 3.23 4.63
CA ASP A 223 12.29 1.80 4.34
C ASP A 223 10.94 1.15 3.98
N PRO A 224 10.94 -0.11 3.49
CA PRO A 224 9.70 -0.81 3.11
C PRO A 224 8.67 -0.95 4.24
N SER A 225 9.15 -1.09 5.47
CA SER A 225 8.28 -1.19 6.64
C SER A 225 7.58 0.14 6.93
N GLU A 226 8.27 1.26 6.76
CA GLU A 226 7.68 2.59 6.80
C GLU A 226 6.73 2.84 5.63
N PHE A 227 7.05 2.39 4.41
CA PHE A 227 6.10 2.44 3.29
C PHE A 227 4.80 1.69 3.61
N ALA A 228 4.91 0.48 4.18
CA ALA A 228 3.75 -0.32 4.58
C ALA A 228 2.90 0.38 5.65
N LEU A 229 3.55 0.94 6.69
CA LEU A 229 2.88 1.71 7.74
C LEU A 229 2.20 2.96 7.19
N LEU A 230 2.94 3.78 6.44
CA LEU A 230 2.44 5.04 5.89
C LEU A 230 1.29 4.82 4.91
N SER A 231 1.36 3.76 4.10
CA SER A 231 0.25 3.38 3.20
C SER A 231 -0.99 2.95 4.01
N THR A 232 -0.80 2.17 5.08
CA THR A 232 -1.90 1.74 5.95
C THR A 232 -2.52 2.94 6.69
N ILE A 233 -1.69 3.84 7.23
CA ILE A 233 -2.15 5.09 7.85
C ILE A 233 -2.95 5.90 6.83
N HIS A 234 -2.44 6.06 5.61
CA HIS A 234 -3.13 6.81 4.56
C HIS A 234 -4.50 6.23 4.24
N LEU A 235 -4.63 4.89 4.18
CA LEU A 235 -5.91 4.22 3.94
C LEU A 235 -6.95 4.52 5.03
N PHE A 236 -6.55 4.56 6.32
CA PHE A 236 -7.49 4.66 7.45
C PHE A 236 -7.59 6.04 8.11
N GLN A 237 -6.84 7.04 7.67
CA GLN A 237 -6.84 8.37 8.30
C GLN A 237 -8.06 9.25 7.94
N TYR A 238 -8.83 8.90 6.91
CA TYR A 238 -10.00 9.68 6.48
C TYR A 238 -11.30 9.01 6.91
N PHE A 239 -12.09 9.73 7.72
CA PHE A 239 -13.33 9.21 8.32
C PHE A 239 -14.62 9.72 7.67
N GLU A 240 -14.49 10.64 6.71
CA GLU A 240 -15.62 11.27 6.04
C GLU A 240 -16.31 10.29 5.09
N GLY A 241 -17.65 10.28 5.13
CA GLY A 241 -18.47 9.35 4.35
C GLY A 241 -18.57 7.93 4.94
N LEU A 242 -17.79 7.59 5.97
CA LEU A 242 -17.89 6.29 6.63
C LEU A 242 -19.11 6.19 7.55
N SER A 243 -19.65 4.97 7.65
CA SER A 243 -20.63 4.57 8.66
C SER A 243 -20.12 4.81 10.09
N PRO A 244 -21.01 4.93 11.10
CA PRO A 244 -20.59 5.08 12.50
C PRO A 244 -19.66 3.96 12.98
N GLU A 245 -19.97 2.72 12.60
CA GLU A 245 -19.18 1.53 12.90
C GLU A 245 -17.84 1.54 12.17
N GLY A 246 -17.84 1.84 10.86
CA GLY A 246 -16.63 1.93 10.04
C GLY A 246 -15.67 3.00 10.55
N ARG A 247 -16.20 4.16 10.94
CA ARG A 247 -15.44 5.24 11.59
C ARG A 247 -14.77 4.78 12.87
N LYS A 248 -15.46 4.01 13.71
CA LYS A 248 -14.90 3.48 14.97
C LYS A 248 -13.76 2.50 14.70
N ILE A 249 -13.94 1.60 13.73
CA ILE A 249 -12.90 0.64 13.31
C ILE A 249 -11.66 1.39 12.81
N ALA A 250 -11.84 2.29 11.84
CA ALA A 250 -10.76 3.06 11.24
C ALA A 250 -10.00 3.90 12.28
N LYS A 251 -10.72 4.58 13.18
CA LYS A 251 -10.11 5.42 14.21
C LYS A 251 -9.25 4.61 15.20
N ASN A 252 -9.80 3.51 15.73
CA ASN A 252 -9.04 2.68 16.66
C ASN A 252 -7.79 2.07 16.02
N TYR A 253 -7.88 1.72 14.74
CA TYR A 253 -6.77 1.14 14.02
C TYR A 253 -5.68 2.18 13.71
N VAL A 254 -6.06 3.38 13.25
CA VAL A 254 -5.08 4.42 12.92
C VAL A 254 -4.28 4.90 14.14
N ASP A 255 -4.90 4.96 15.32
CA ASP A 255 -4.17 5.28 16.56
C ASP A 255 -3.07 4.25 16.85
N SER A 256 -3.37 2.96 16.67
CA SER A 256 -2.38 1.87 16.82
C SER A 256 -1.27 1.94 15.76
N LEU A 257 -1.59 2.41 14.54
CA LEU A 257 -0.61 2.60 13.47
C LEU A 257 0.33 3.78 13.74
N TYR A 258 -0.17 4.87 14.35
CA TYR A 258 0.67 6.00 14.74
C TYR A 258 1.68 5.61 15.82
N ASP A 259 1.22 4.89 16.85
CA ASP A 259 2.10 4.33 17.88
C ASP A 259 3.16 3.42 17.24
N ALA A 260 2.73 2.53 16.33
CA ALA A 260 3.65 1.63 15.63
C ALA A 260 4.69 2.35 14.78
N PHE A 261 4.29 3.43 14.09
CA PHE A 261 5.20 4.26 13.31
C PHE A 261 6.24 4.96 14.19
N PHE A 262 5.83 5.50 15.33
CA PHE A 262 6.75 6.17 16.25
C PHE A 262 7.72 5.20 16.92
N ASP A 263 7.23 4.06 17.40
CA ASP A 263 8.05 3.02 18.01
C ASP A 263 9.06 2.44 17.01
N TYR A 264 8.62 2.21 15.77
CA TYR A 264 9.51 1.71 14.71
C TYR A 264 10.64 2.69 14.39
N GLN A 265 10.37 4.00 14.39
CA GLN A 265 11.44 4.99 14.20
C GLN A 265 12.44 5.05 15.35
N ILE A 266 11.99 4.82 16.58
CA ILE A 266 12.90 4.69 17.74
C ILE A 266 13.81 3.48 17.55
N LEU A 267 13.25 2.36 17.09
CA LEU A 267 13.99 1.12 16.81
C LEU A 267 15.01 1.30 15.67
N ARG A 268 14.60 1.92 14.56
CA ARG A 268 15.44 2.08 13.36
C ARG A 268 16.54 3.12 13.54
N PHE A 269 16.29 4.15 14.35
CA PHE A 269 17.23 5.23 14.63
C PHE A 269 17.52 5.37 16.14
N PRO A 270 18.16 4.36 16.77
CA PRO A 270 18.36 4.33 18.23
C PRO A 270 19.35 5.41 18.71
N LYS A 271 20.27 5.83 17.84
CA LYS A 271 21.27 6.87 18.13
C LYS A 271 20.76 8.29 17.92
N ALA A 272 19.64 8.47 17.23
CA ALA A 272 19.07 9.79 17.01
C ALA A 272 18.49 10.34 18.33
N SER A 273 18.53 11.65 18.51
CA SER A 273 17.80 12.33 19.57
C SER A 273 16.29 12.36 19.28
N ALA A 274 15.47 12.61 20.31
CA ALA A 274 14.03 12.80 20.11
C ALA A 274 13.74 13.92 19.09
N LYS A 275 14.50 15.03 19.15
CA LYS A 275 14.37 16.17 18.23
C LYS A 275 14.66 15.78 16.78
N GLU A 276 15.67 14.94 16.54
CA GLU A 276 16.00 14.46 15.20
C GLU A 276 14.93 13.53 14.64
N ARG A 277 14.43 12.59 15.46
CA ARG A 277 13.31 11.71 15.08
C ARG A 277 12.05 12.51 14.79
N THR A 278 11.67 13.46 15.65
CA THR A 278 10.51 14.33 15.39
C THR A 278 10.68 15.15 14.11
N ARG A 279 11.88 15.71 13.87
CA ARG A 279 12.16 16.42 12.61
C ARG A 279 11.97 15.51 11.39
N ARG A 280 12.41 14.25 11.47
CA ARG A 280 12.21 13.26 10.40
C ARG A 280 10.74 12.93 10.19
N GLN A 281 9.98 12.69 11.27
CA GLN A 281 8.53 12.47 11.23
C GLN A 281 7.80 13.64 10.56
N THR A 282 8.11 14.89 10.96
CA THR A 282 7.53 16.08 10.35
C THR A 282 7.84 16.16 8.85
N LYS A 283 9.09 15.88 8.44
CA LYS A 283 9.45 15.84 7.02
C LYS A 283 8.61 14.82 6.24
N ILE A 284 8.46 13.60 6.75
CA ILE A 284 7.65 12.55 6.12
C ILE A 284 6.19 13.00 5.95
N LEU A 285 5.58 13.54 7.01
CA LEU A 285 4.20 14.03 6.95
C LEU A 285 4.04 15.17 5.94
N MET A 286 5.00 16.10 5.88
CA MET A 286 5.00 17.19 4.89
C MET A 286 5.21 16.69 3.46
N ILE A 287 5.96 15.60 3.26
CA ILE A 287 6.10 14.97 1.94
C ILE A 287 4.75 14.37 1.51
N ILE A 288 4.11 13.59 2.38
CA ILE A 288 2.81 12.97 2.09
C ILE A 288 1.73 14.03 1.84
N ALA A 289 1.76 15.15 2.56
CA ALA A 289 0.81 16.25 2.38
C ALA A 289 0.89 16.93 0.99
N LYS A 290 1.97 16.72 0.22
CA LYS A 290 2.09 17.21 -1.16
C LYS A 290 1.41 16.31 -2.19
N MET A 291 1.17 15.05 -1.84
CA MET A 291 0.56 14.06 -2.74
C MET A 291 -0.75 14.55 -3.37
N PRO A 292 -1.72 15.12 -2.61
CA PRO A 292 -2.99 15.54 -3.21
C PRO A 292 -2.85 16.62 -4.27
N GLN A 293 -1.84 17.49 -4.20
CA GLN A 293 -1.60 18.55 -5.19
C GLN A 293 -1.13 17.95 -6.52
N ILE A 294 -0.29 16.92 -6.47
CA ILE A 294 0.18 16.19 -7.65
C ILE A 294 -0.97 15.42 -8.28
N TRP A 295 -1.82 14.78 -7.47
CA TRP A 295 -2.97 14.03 -7.96
C TRP A 295 -4.09 14.91 -8.50
N ALA A 296 -4.25 16.13 -8.00
CA ALA A 296 -5.18 17.09 -8.60
C ALA A 296 -4.80 17.37 -10.06
N ALA A 297 -3.51 17.63 -10.33
CA ALA A 297 -3.02 17.80 -11.70
C ALA A 297 -3.22 16.55 -12.56
N GLU A 298 -3.01 15.35 -12.01
CA GLU A 298 -3.22 14.10 -12.73
C GLU A 298 -4.70 13.83 -13.04
N SER A 299 -5.59 14.17 -12.11
CA SER A 299 -7.05 14.06 -12.31
C SER A 299 -7.54 15.03 -13.38
N ASP A 300 -7.01 16.26 -13.42
CA ASP A 300 -7.35 17.24 -14.46
C ASP A 300 -6.97 16.76 -15.87
N ILE A 301 -5.86 16.05 -16.00
CA ILE A 301 -5.47 15.40 -17.26
C ILE A 301 -6.48 14.32 -17.64
N HIS A 302 -6.80 13.41 -16.73
CA HIS A 302 -7.75 12.33 -17.03
C HIS A 302 -9.13 12.87 -17.42
N LEU A 303 -9.58 13.94 -16.76
CA LEU A 303 -10.82 14.64 -17.09
C LEU A 303 -10.76 15.27 -18.49
N MET A 304 -9.65 15.95 -18.82
CA MET A 304 -9.42 16.51 -20.15
C MET A 304 -9.48 15.42 -21.23
N LEU A 305 -8.75 14.32 -21.04
CA LEU A 305 -8.70 13.21 -21.99
C LEU A 305 -10.06 12.53 -22.21
N SER A 306 -10.82 12.36 -21.13
CA SER A 306 -12.19 11.87 -21.22
C SER A 306 -13.05 12.81 -22.06
N THR A 307 -12.92 14.13 -21.86
CA THR A 307 -13.71 15.12 -22.58
C THR A 307 -13.44 15.08 -24.09
N PHE A 308 -12.20 14.77 -24.50
CA PHE A 308 -11.81 14.62 -25.91
C PHE A 308 -12.00 13.20 -26.47
N ASN A 309 -12.62 12.28 -25.72
CA ASN A 309 -12.79 10.87 -26.11
C ASN A 309 -11.47 10.13 -26.42
N GLU A 310 -10.35 10.61 -25.90
CA GLU A 310 -9.04 9.97 -26.10
C GLU A 310 -8.81 8.79 -25.15
N VAL A 311 -9.48 8.80 -23.98
CA VAL A 311 -9.40 7.73 -22.98
C VAL A 311 -10.80 7.41 -22.45
N ASN A 312 -11.16 6.12 -22.47
CA ASN A 312 -12.34 5.63 -21.78
C ASN A 312 -12.05 5.59 -20.27
N ILE A 313 -12.80 6.38 -19.50
CA ILE A 313 -12.72 6.49 -18.04
C ILE A 313 -13.94 5.89 -17.33
N ASP A 314 -14.78 5.11 -18.02
CA ASP A 314 -15.96 4.46 -17.42
C ASP A 314 -15.57 3.48 -16.30
N GLY A 315 -16.58 2.99 -15.57
CA GLY A 315 -16.38 2.05 -14.47
C GLY A 315 -15.57 2.63 -13.30
N ILE A 316 -14.57 1.87 -12.83
CA ILE A 316 -13.75 2.21 -11.66
C ILE A 316 -13.07 3.59 -11.77
N PRO A 317 -12.36 3.95 -12.86
CA PRO A 317 -11.77 5.29 -13.00
C PRO A 317 -12.77 6.43 -12.77
N LYS A 318 -13.99 6.32 -13.31
CA LYS A 318 -15.04 7.31 -13.09
C LYS A 318 -15.38 7.44 -11.61
N GLU A 319 -15.63 6.31 -10.95
CA GLU A 319 -16.03 6.30 -9.54
C GLU A 319 -14.92 6.79 -8.59
N LEU A 320 -13.65 6.60 -8.95
CA LEU A 320 -12.51 7.02 -8.12
C LEU A 320 -12.10 8.47 -8.39
N LEU A 321 -12.01 8.89 -9.66
CA LEU A 321 -11.54 10.23 -10.03
C LEU A 321 -12.63 11.29 -9.88
N PHE A 322 -13.90 10.95 -10.12
CA PHE A 322 -14.99 11.93 -10.13
C PHE A 322 -15.67 12.12 -8.78
N TYR A 323 -15.43 11.23 -7.81
CA TYR A 323 -15.94 11.38 -6.45
C TYR A 323 -15.52 12.71 -5.81
N ARG A 324 -14.29 13.18 -6.09
CA ARG A 324 -13.75 14.43 -5.54
C ARG A 324 -14.44 15.70 -6.04
N PHE A 325 -15.18 15.63 -7.14
CA PHE A 325 -15.90 16.77 -7.72
C PHE A 325 -17.35 16.89 -7.23
N GLY A 326 -17.78 16.05 -6.28
CA GLY A 326 -19.13 16.12 -5.71
C GLY A 326 -20.26 15.76 -6.69
N VAL A 327 -19.91 15.23 -7.87
CA VAL A 327 -20.88 14.71 -8.83
C VAL A 327 -21.32 13.34 -8.33
N ARG A 328 -22.39 13.31 -7.53
CA ARG A 328 -23.11 12.07 -7.24
C ARG A 328 -23.68 11.57 -8.57
N THR A 329 -23.13 10.49 -9.10
CA THR A 329 -23.73 9.73 -10.21
C THR A 329 -25.02 9.07 -9.77
#